data_AF-A0A953ZDV9-F1
#
_entry.id   AF-A0A953ZDV9-F1
#
_cell.length_a   1.000
_cell.length_b   1.000
_cell.length_c   1.000
_cell.angle_alpha   90.00
_cell.angle_beta   90.00
_cell.angle_gamma   90.00
#
_symmetry.space_group_name_H-M   'P 1'
#
loop_
_entity.id
_entity.type
_entity.pdbx_description
1 polymer ?
#
loop_
_entity_poly.entity_id
_entity_poly.type
_entity_poly.pdbx_seq_one_letter_code
_entity_poly.pdbx_strand_id
1 'polypeptide(L)'
;TFIDYTLDDNGGTTTSSAHAPGWMQMAGTNLRATVALQEFWQLYPKELRAQQDGLMRVGIWPASAPKLQVFAGAMKTHTLMYGFSSLSSLNTTVAEVQANLVSDPPRGYCDSRHYAASGVFGNIASTNTLLNDTSAFRPASQTFALNYMTEVLDHRGDILFDRTDGNGSAVGHAFGMWNFGDSKIDAPTESWENGAWGASHAAFQWFAMSGNTEFLYLAETTARHFRDVVVQHSDIGTRFDYTESGNPAVSGGKASQLGKTRYTPNNKQHDMGNYHDGENHLDVFSGAALAYHWLLTGDALSLQVLGECYTYLRATWKRFFDAGNGGTDSTMTCPTTWLSNALLVAVAYEMANGLVDSSAAGMTDYVFNAISTRQTTVTTRDPNGVGFADNSGNFKAWEIGHLMEALEYFRWLRTSTGVDVMIEAGMNWLLGTNADVY
;
A
#
# COMPACT_ATOMS: atom_id res chain seq x y z
N THR A 1 -2.47 24.23 -9.23
CA THR A 1 -3.04 24.99 -10.36
C THR A 1 -2.11 24.83 -11.56
N PHE A 2 -2.31 23.96 -12.55
CA PHE A 2 -3.44 23.15 -12.97
C PHE A 2 -2.86 21.92 -13.72
N ILE A 3 -3.49 20.73 -13.60
CA ILE A 3 -3.18 19.63 -14.53
C ILE A 3 -3.94 19.93 -15.81
N ASP A 4 -3.36 20.79 -16.64
CA ASP A 4 -3.93 21.18 -17.92
C ASP A 4 -3.74 20.05 -18.94
N TYR A 5 -4.55 20.08 -20.00
CA TYR A 5 -4.23 19.34 -21.22
C TYR A 5 -4.23 20.24 -22.43
N THR A 6 -3.47 19.81 -23.42
CA THR A 6 -3.37 20.43 -24.73
C THR A 6 -3.99 19.51 -25.76
N LEU A 7 -4.94 20.05 -26.53
CA LEU A 7 -5.46 19.42 -27.72
C LEU A 7 -4.75 20.01 -28.94
N ASP A 8 -4.15 19.16 -29.76
CA ASP A 8 -3.58 19.54 -31.05
C ASP A 8 -4.44 18.92 -32.16
N ASP A 9 -5.10 19.77 -32.94
CA ASP A 9 -5.83 19.42 -34.14
C ASP A 9 -5.12 20.00 -35.37
N ASN A 10 -4.27 19.17 -35.99
CA ASN A 10 -3.56 19.47 -37.23
C ASN A 10 -2.78 20.81 -37.20
N GLY A 11 -2.10 21.11 -36.09
CA GLY A 11 -1.32 22.34 -35.89
C GLY A 11 -2.11 23.49 -35.26
N GLY A 12 -3.41 23.29 -35.04
CA GLY A 12 -4.22 24.13 -34.17
C GLY A 12 -4.13 23.64 -32.74
N THR A 13 -3.56 24.43 -31.84
CA THR A 13 -3.42 24.06 -30.42
C THR A 13 -4.44 24.79 -29.55
N THR A 14 -5.21 24.05 -28.77
CA THR A 14 -6.06 24.59 -27.70
C THR A 14 -5.63 24.01 -26.36
N THR A 15 -5.39 24.89 -25.39
CA THR A 15 -5.12 24.51 -24.00
C THR A 15 -6.41 24.62 -23.20
N SER A 16 -6.70 23.62 -22.38
CA SER A 16 -7.82 23.62 -21.44
C SER A 16 -7.29 23.58 -20.01
N SER A 17 -7.91 24.37 -19.13
CA SER A 17 -7.68 24.28 -17.68
C SER A 17 -8.48 23.17 -16.99
N ALA A 18 -9.27 22.41 -17.77
CA ALA A 18 -9.95 21.23 -17.30
C ALA A 18 -9.02 20.01 -17.35
N HIS A 19 -9.40 18.94 -16.65
CA HIS A 19 -8.72 17.65 -16.78
C HIS A 19 -9.17 16.92 -18.05
N ALA A 20 -8.23 16.34 -18.79
CA ALA A 20 -8.57 15.54 -19.96
C ALA A 20 -9.43 14.32 -19.55
N PRO A 21 -10.46 13.96 -20.33
CA PRO A 21 -11.40 12.91 -19.96
C PRO A 21 -10.81 11.49 -20.10
N GLY A 22 -9.60 11.35 -20.64
CA GLY A 22 -8.87 10.09 -20.67
C GLY A 22 -9.34 9.07 -21.71
N TRP A 23 -10.07 9.50 -22.73
CA TRP A 23 -10.51 8.65 -23.83
C TRP A 23 -10.36 9.32 -25.18
N MET A 24 -10.28 8.51 -26.23
CA MET A 24 -10.28 8.95 -27.63
C MET A 24 -11.00 7.92 -28.49
N GLN A 25 -11.66 8.39 -29.55
CA GLN A 25 -12.33 7.54 -30.52
C GLN A 25 -11.90 7.89 -31.94
N MET A 26 -11.69 6.86 -32.76
CA MET A 26 -11.46 6.98 -34.19
C MET A 26 -12.50 6.15 -34.93
N ALA A 27 -12.93 6.64 -36.10
CA ALA A 27 -13.83 5.92 -36.99
C ALA A 27 -13.26 5.91 -38.42
N GLY A 28 -13.31 4.75 -39.06
CA GLY A 28 -13.08 4.55 -40.49
C GLY A 28 -14.37 4.16 -41.20
N THR A 29 -14.27 3.58 -42.39
CA THR A 29 -15.45 3.25 -43.21
C THR A 29 -16.39 2.23 -42.55
N ASN A 30 -15.86 1.23 -41.85
CA ASN A 30 -16.64 0.11 -41.30
C ASN A 30 -16.28 -0.23 -39.85
N LEU A 31 -15.41 0.55 -39.21
CA LEU A 31 -14.90 0.28 -37.88
C LEU A 31 -14.80 1.58 -37.10
N ARG A 32 -15.30 1.54 -35.87
CA ARG A 32 -15.06 2.53 -34.85
C ARG A 32 -14.34 1.88 -33.69
N ALA A 33 -13.23 2.50 -33.29
CA ALA A 33 -12.41 2.08 -32.16
C ALA A 33 -12.41 3.20 -31.11
N THR A 34 -12.67 2.83 -29.86
CA THR A 34 -12.48 3.69 -28.68
C THR A 34 -11.34 3.12 -27.86
N VAL A 35 -10.51 3.99 -27.29
CA VAL A 35 -9.65 3.67 -26.15
C VAL A 35 -9.97 4.60 -25.00
N ALA A 36 -10.02 4.06 -23.79
CA ALA A 36 -10.14 4.81 -22.55
C ALA A 36 -9.13 4.31 -21.53
N LEU A 37 -8.64 5.21 -20.69
CA LEU A 37 -7.65 4.94 -19.65
C LEU A 37 -8.23 5.31 -18.29
N GLN A 38 -8.11 4.40 -17.34
CA GLN A 38 -8.33 4.72 -15.94
C GLN A 38 -7.28 5.75 -15.48
N GLU A 39 -7.71 6.70 -14.65
CA GLU A 39 -6.81 7.65 -13.97
C GLU A 39 -5.91 8.44 -14.94
N PHE A 40 -6.44 8.83 -16.11
CA PHE A 40 -5.63 9.39 -17.19
C PHE A 40 -4.85 10.65 -16.78
N TRP A 41 -5.55 11.66 -16.26
CA TRP A 41 -4.93 12.91 -15.83
C TRP A 41 -4.27 12.77 -14.46
N GLN A 42 -4.79 11.89 -13.60
CA GLN A 42 -4.21 11.61 -12.28
C GLN A 42 -2.82 10.99 -12.41
N LEU A 43 -2.58 10.15 -13.42
CA LEU A 43 -1.30 9.48 -13.68
C LEU A 43 -0.50 10.16 -14.82
N TYR A 44 -0.57 11.49 -14.94
CA TYR A 44 0.19 12.25 -15.93
C TYR A 44 1.72 12.00 -15.83
N PRO A 45 2.50 12.18 -16.90
CA PRO A 45 2.09 12.59 -18.25
C PRO A 45 1.47 11.43 -19.04
N LYS A 46 0.41 11.72 -19.79
CA LYS A 46 -0.19 10.77 -20.74
C LYS A 46 -0.60 11.46 -22.04
N GLU A 47 -0.71 10.70 -23.11
CA GLU A 47 -1.12 11.18 -24.43
C GLU A 47 -2.09 10.20 -25.09
N LEU A 48 -3.09 10.75 -25.78
CA LEU A 48 -3.92 10.03 -26.73
C LEU A 48 -3.77 10.71 -28.09
N ARG A 49 -3.43 9.95 -29.12
CA ARG A 49 -3.12 10.51 -30.43
C ARG A 49 -3.70 9.68 -31.57
N ALA A 50 -4.47 10.34 -32.42
CA ALA A 50 -4.90 9.85 -33.72
C ALA A 50 -4.02 10.47 -34.81
N GLN A 51 -3.57 9.69 -35.80
CA GLN A 51 -2.77 10.18 -36.91
C GLN A 51 -3.39 9.84 -38.26
N GLN A 52 -2.97 10.56 -39.31
CA GLN A 52 -3.44 10.37 -40.69
C GLN A 52 -3.09 8.98 -41.26
N ASP A 53 -2.13 8.27 -40.66
CA ASP A 53 -1.79 6.89 -40.99
C ASP A 53 -2.87 5.87 -40.54
N GLY A 54 -3.96 6.34 -39.94
CA GLY A 54 -5.06 5.51 -39.46
C GLY A 54 -4.76 4.82 -38.14
N LEU A 55 -3.66 5.15 -37.46
CA LEU A 55 -3.29 4.53 -36.20
C LEU A 55 -3.70 5.37 -34.99
N MET A 56 -4.33 4.68 -34.04
CA MET A 56 -4.60 5.15 -32.68
C MET A 56 -3.40 4.81 -31.79
N ARG A 57 -2.87 5.80 -31.06
CA ARG A 57 -1.73 5.61 -30.14
C ARG A 57 -2.07 6.08 -28.73
N VAL A 58 -1.62 5.31 -27.76
CA VAL A 58 -1.70 5.62 -26.34
C VAL A 58 -0.29 5.80 -25.80
N GLY A 59 0.03 7.02 -25.37
CA GLY A 59 1.27 7.33 -24.68
C GLY A 59 1.07 7.23 -23.18
N ILE A 60 1.52 6.13 -22.58
CA ILE A 60 1.59 5.98 -21.11
C ILE A 60 2.68 6.90 -20.53
N TRP A 61 3.76 7.08 -21.29
CA TRP A 61 4.78 8.11 -21.10
C TRP A 61 5.16 8.68 -22.47
N PRO A 62 4.56 9.81 -22.89
CA PRO A 62 4.70 10.29 -24.26
C PRO A 62 6.11 10.82 -24.54
N ALA A 63 6.53 10.81 -25.81
CA ALA A 63 7.85 11.29 -26.22
C ALA A 63 8.05 12.81 -25.97
N SER A 64 6.94 13.55 -25.85
CA SER A 64 6.92 14.96 -25.46
C SER A 64 7.20 15.19 -23.98
N ALA A 65 7.04 14.16 -23.13
CA ALA A 65 7.40 14.25 -21.72
C ALA A 65 8.93 14.24 -21.55
N PRO A 66 9.43 14.77 -20.42
CA PRO A 66 10.83 14.59 -20.03
C PRO A 66 11.23 13.12 -20.09
N LYS A 67 12.51 12.84 -20.40
CA LYS A 67 13.01 11.47 -20.44
C LYS A 67 12.68 10.75 -19.14
N LEU A 68 12.00 9.60 -19.25
CA LEU A 68 11.70 8.77 -18.10
C LEU A 68 13.01 8.27 -17.49
N GLN A 69 13.20 8.56 -16.21
CA GLN A 69 14.36 8.11 -15.45
C GLN A 69 13.88 7.17 -14.36
N VAL A 70 13.85 5.88 -14.73
CA VAL A 70 13.45 4.76 -13.89
C VAL A 70 14.59 3.76 -13.86
N PHE A 71 14.76 3.12 -12.72
CA PHE A 71 15.77 2.09 -12.57
C PHE A 71 15.14 0.69 -12.62
N ALA A 72 16.00 -0.32 -12.78
CA ALA A 72 15.55 -1.71 -12.86
C ALA A 72 14.77 -2.10 -11.59
N GLY A 73 13.60 -2.70 -11.78
CA GLY A 73 12.69 -3.09 -10.69
C GLY A 73 11.61 -2.06 -10.34
N ALA A 74 11.58 -0.88 -10.97
CA ALA A 74 10.42 0.02 -10.86
C ALA A 74 9.24 -0.51 -11.69
N MET A 75 8.02 -0.38 -11.18
CA MET A 75 6.82 -0.83 -11.86
C MET A 75 5.69 0.20 -11.78
N LYS A 76 4.81 0.21 -12.80
CA LYS A 76 3.53 0.90 -12.74
C LYS A 76 2.52 0.20 -13.61
N THR A 77 1.34 -0.06 -13.06
CA THR A 77 0.22 -0.67 -13.78
C THR A 77 -0.70 0.42 -14.35
N HIS A 78 -1.17 0.20 -15.58
CA HIS A 78 -2.15 1.06 -16.23
C HIS A 78 -3.33 0.21 -16.71
N THR A 79 -4.55 0.66 -16.42
CA THR A 79 -5.78 0.02 -16.87
C THR A 79 -6.33 0.73 -18.10
N LEU A 80 -6.55 -0.02 -19.17
CA LEU A 80 -7.07 0.48 -20.43
C LEU A 80 -8.28 -0.34 -20.86
N MET A 81 -9.28 0.32 -21.44
CA MET A 81 -10.41 -0.31 -22.10
C MET A 81 -10.36 -0.01 -23.60
N TYR A 82 -10.52 -1.04 -24.42
CA TYR A 82 -10.69 -0.92 -25.87
C TYR A 82 -12.11 -1.31 -26.27
N GLY A 83 -12.77 -0.46 -27.05
CA GLY A 83 -14.11 -0.70 -27.59
C GLY A 83 -14.08 -0.76 -29.10
N PHE A 84 -14.67 -1.79 -29.70
CA PHE A 84 -14.77 -1.94 -31.15
C PHE A 84 -16.22 -2.09 -31.59
N SER A 85 -16.61 -1.41 -32.67
CA SER A 85 -17.95 -1.55 -33.24
C SER A 85 -17.91 -1.41 -34.77
N SER A 86 -18.78 -2.14 -35.47
CA SER A 86 -18.91 -2.09 -36.93
C SER A 86 -19.73 -0.88 -37.37
N LEU A 87 -19.28 0.31 -37.00
CA LEU A 87 -19.94 1.59 -37.26
C LEU A 87 -18.93 2.55 -37.89
N SER A 88 -19.40 3.42 -38.76
CA SER A 88 -18.56 4.34 -39.54
C SER A 88 -18.47 5.75 -38.97
N SER A 89 -19.29 6.07 -37.96
CA SER A 89 -19.40 7.40 -37.37
C SER A 89 -18.96 7.43 -35.92
N LEU A 90 -18.29 8.51 -35.52
CA LEU A 90 -17.99 8.80 -34.13
C LEU A 90 -19.30 8.90 -33.31
N ASN A 91 -19.22 8.51 -32.05
CA ASN A 91 -20.26 8.66 -31.05
C ASN A 91 -19.59 8.92 -29.70
N THR A 92 -19.57 10.20 -29.33
CA THR A 92 -18.94 10.70 -28.11
C THR A 92 -19.62 10.14 -26.86
N THR A 93 -20.95 10.04 -26.84
CA THR A 93 -21.71 9.48 -25.71
C THR A 93 -21.29 8.04 -25.43
N VAL A 94 -21.13 7.20 -26.46
CA VAL A 94 -20.66 5.81 -26.27
C VAL A 94 -19.23 5.78 -25.75
N ALA A 95 -18.36 6.64 -26.26
CA ALA A 95 -16.98 6.70 -25.80
C ALA A 95 -16.85 7.19 -24.35
N GLU A 96 -17.67 8.17 -23.96
CA GLU A 96 -17.77 8.66 -22.59
C GLU A 96 -18.31 7.59 -21.64
N VAL A 97 -19.35 6.85 -22.02
CA VAL A 97 -19.81 5.69 -21.24
C VAL A 97 -18.69 4.67 -21.06
N GLN A 98 -17.92 4.37 -22.11
CA GLN A 98 -16.77 3.45 -22.01
C GLN A 98 -15.67 4.01 -21.09
N ALA A 99 -15.43 5.32 -21.12
CA ALA A 99 -14.48 5.97 -20.21
C ALA A 99 -14.92 5.92 -18.75
N ASN A 100 -16.22 6.10 -18.51
CA ASN A 100 -16.80 5.95 -17.17
C ASN A 100 -16.72 4.50 -16.69
N LEU A 101 -16.96 3.51 -17.56
CA LEU A 101 -16.84 2.09 -17.22
C LEU A 101 -15.41 1.68 -16.83
N VAL A 102 -14.37 2.31 -17.37
CA VAL A 102 -12.98 2.01 -16.96
C VAL A 102 -12.54 2.83 -15.75
N SER A 103 -13.10 4.02 -15.54
CA SER A 103 -12.77 4.89 -14.42
C SER A 103 -13.47 4.46 -13.12
N ASP A 104 -14.73 4.04 -13.24
CA ASP A 104 -15.58 3.54 -12.17
C ASP A 104 -16.32 2.27 -12.65
N PRO A 105 -15.62 1.12 -12.70
CA PRO A 105 -16.21 -0.12 -13.21
C PRO A 105 -17.36 -0.58 -12.32
N PRO A 106 -18.48 -1.07 -12.88
CA PRO A 106 -19.57 -1.64 -12.08
C PRO A 106 -19.05 -2.76 -11.18
N ARG A 107 -19.34 -2.68 -9.87
CA ARG A 107 -18.85 -3.63 -8.85
C ARG A 107 -20.01 -4.30 -8.14
N GLY A 108 -19.85 -5.60 -7.89
CA GLY A 108 -20.67 -6.32 -6.91
C GLY A 108 -19.88 -6.46 -5.62
N TYR A 109 -20.42 -5.95 -4.51
CA TYR A 109 -19.85 -6.13 -3.17
C TYR A 109 -20.93 -6.59 -2.20
N CYS A 110 -20.50 -7.24 -1.12
CA CYS A 110 -21.40 -7.70 -0.07
C CYS A 110 -21.81 -6.55 0.86
N ASP A 111 -22.91 -6.76 1.59
CA ASP A 111 -23.31 -5.92 2.72
C ASP A 111 -22.25 -6.00 3.84
N SER A 112 -22.02 -4.91 4.58
CA SER A 112 -20.98 -4.84 5.62
C SER A 112 -21.11 -5.91 6.70
N ARG A 113 -22.34 -6.37 6.99
CA ARG A 113 -22.58 -7.48 7.93
C ARG A 113 -21.97 -8.80 7.43
N HIS A 114 -21.90 -9.01 6.11
CA HIS A 114 -21.25 -10.18 5.54
C HIS A 114 -19.73 -10.12 5.77
N TYR A 115 -19.10 -8.98 5.55
CA TYR A 115 -17.67 -8.82 5.80
C TYR A 115 -17.34 -8.99 7.29
N ALA A 116 -18.12 -8.38 8.19
CA ALA A 116 -17.97 -8.57 9.63
C ALA A 116 -18.11 -10.05 10.05
N ALA A 117 -19.11 -10.77 9.50
CA ALA A 117 -19.31 -12.18 9.78
C ALA A 117 -18.22 -13.10 9.20
N SER A 118 -17.53 -12.66 8.13
CA SER A 118 -16.52 -13.46 7.44
C SER A 118 -15.20 -13.58 8.23
N GLY A 119 -14.90 -12.60 9.09
CA GLY A 119 -13.62 -12.51 9.79
C GLY A 119 -12.41 -12.18 8.91
N VAL A 120 -12.57 -12.03 7.59
CA VAL A 120 -11.47 -11.76 6.65
C VAL A 120 -10.77 -10.43 6.93
N PHE A 121 -11.53 -9.41 7.33
CA PHE A 121 -11.01 -8.09 7.70
C PHE A 121 -10.74 -7.97 9.21
N GLY A 122 -10.74 -9.10 9.91
CA GLY A 122 -10.69 -9.16 11.36
C GLY A 122 -12.03 -9.01 12.04
N ASN A 123 -11.97 -8.83 13.36
CA ASN A 123 -13.16 -8.65 14.20
C ASN A 123 -13.68 -7.21 14.12
N ILE A 124 -14.27 -6.88 12.96
CA ILE A 124 -14.86 -5.57 12.70
C ILE A 124 -16.35 -5.54 13.08
N ALA A 125 -16.84 -4.38 13.50
CA ALA A 125 -18.26 -4.12 13.66
C ALA A 125 -18.80 -3.38 12.43
N SER A 126 -19.99 -3.76 11.96
CA SER A 126 -20.66 -3.04 10.87
C SER A 126 -21.15 -1.67 11.35
N THR A 127 -21.05 -0.66 10.48
CA THR A 127 -21.62 0.68 10.65
C THR A 127 -22.30 1.12 9.36
N ASN A 128 -22.87 2.32 9.33
CA ASN A 128 -23.47 2.90 8.13
C ASN A 128 -22.42 3.59 7.24
N THR A 129 -22.83 4.03 6.05
CA THR A 129 -21.91 4.67 5.09
C THR A 129 -21.34 6.01 5.56
N LEU A 130 -21.92 6.61 6.61
CA LEU A 130 -21.49 7.86 7.22
C LEU A 130 -20.59 7.64 8.45
N LEU A 131 -20.22 6.40 8.77
CA LEU A 131 -19.42 6.03 9.94
C LEU A 131 -19.91 6.65 11.27
N ASN A 132 -21.22 6.79 11.47
CA ASN A 132 -21.77 7.40 12.70
C ASN A 132 -22.75 6.52 13.47
N ASP A 133 -22.99 5.29 12.99
CA ASP A 133 -23.77 4.28 13.72
C ASP A 133 -22.83 3.33 14.48
N THR A 134 -22.84 3.41 15.81
CA THR A 134 -22.04 2.53 16.68
C THR A 134 -22.86 1.43 17.35
N SER A 135 -24.12 1.22 16.95
CA SER A 135 -25.02 0.26 17.61
C SER A 135 -24.53 -1.18 17.59
N ALA A 136 -23.72 -1.55 16.58
CA ALA A 136 -23.10 -2.88 16.47
C ALA A 136 -21.86 -3.07 17.37
N PHE A 137 -21.31 -2.00 17.93
CA PHE A 137 -20.17 -2.07 18.86
C PHE A 137 -20.65 -2.41 20.27
N ARG A 138 -19.73 -2.97 21.07
CA ARG A 138 -19.98 -3.21 22.50
C ARG A 138 -20.39 -1.90 23.17
N PRO A 139 -21.45 -1.87 24.02
CA PRO A 139 -21.94 -0.64 24.62
C PRO A 139 -20.86 0.24 25.29
N ALA A 140 -19.91 -0.39 25.99
CA ALA A 140 -18.80 0.32 26.65
C ALA A 140 -17.80 0.98 25.67
N SER A 141 -17.79 0.58 24.41
CA SER A 141 -16.86 1.06 23.37
C SER A 141 -17.52 2.02 22.38
N GLN A 142 -18.84 2.25 22.45
CA GLN A 142 -19.59 3.01 21.45
C GLN A 142 -19.11 4.47 21.34
N THR A 143 -18.85 5.14 22.46
CA THR A 143 -18.33 6.52 22.47
C THR A 143 -16.95 6.60 21.83
N PHE A 144 -16.05 5.67 22.17
CA PHE A 144 -14.71 5.62 21.60
C PHE A 144 -14.76 5.35 20.09
N ALA A 145 -15.57 4.39 19.66
CA ALA A 145 -15.74 4.06 18.25
C ALA A 145 -16.28 5.25 17.44
N LEU A 146 -17.23 6.02 18.00
CA LEU A 146 -17.77 7.20 17.33
C LEU A 146 -16.70 8.29 17.14
N ASN A 147 -15.90 8.55 18.19
CA ASN A 147 -14.80 9.50 18.10
C ASN A 147 -13.75 9.06 17.07
N TYR A 148 -13.31 7.81 17.12
CA TYR A 148 -12.39 7.25 16.14
C TYR A 148 -12.91 7.39 14.70
N MET A 149 -14.18 7.04 14.46
CA MET A 149 -14.77 7.17 13.13
C MET A 149 -14.90 8.61 12.65
N THR A 150 -15.03 9.57 13.57
CA THR A 150 -15.03 11.00 13.23
C THR A 150 -13.65 11.42 12.74
N GLU A 151 -12.58 11.04 13.46
CA GLU A 151 -11.19 11.26 13.04
C GLU A 151 -10.87 10.58 11.69
N VAL A 152 -11.40 9.38 11.44
CA VAL A 152 -11.24 8.69 10.15
C VAL A 152 -11.84 9.51 8.99
N LEU A 153 -13.01 10.13 9.19
CA LEU A 153 -13.63 10.95 8.16
C LEU A 153 -12.84 12.24 7.92
N ASP A 154 -12.35 12.87 8.98
CA ASP A 154 -11.54 14.08 8.92
C ASP A 154 -10.21 13.80 8.19
N HIS A 155 -9.47 12.76 8.58
CA HIS A 155 -8.23 12.37 7.92
C HIS A 155 -8.42 11.88 6.48
N ARG A 156 -9.52 11.18 6.16
CA ARG A 156 -9.86 10.91 4.76
C ARG A 156 -10.06 12.22 4.00
N GLY A 157 -10.74 13.19 4.62
CA GLY A 157 -10.91 14.53 4.09
C GLY A 157 -9.57 15.17 3.76
N ASP A 158 -8.62 15.14 4.70
CA ASP A 158 -7.27 15.68 4.54
C ASP A 158 -6.50 14.99 3.41
N ILE A 159 -6.49 13.65 3.36
CA ILE A 159 -5.81 12.89 2.28
C ILE A 159 -6.39 13.25 0.91
N LEU A 160 -7.71 13.37 0.81
CA LEU A 160 -8.37 13.76 -0.45
C LEU A 160 -8.15 15.24 -0.77
N PHE A 161 -8.10 16.09 0.25
CA PHE A 161 -7.81 17.50 0.11
C PHE A 161 -6.39 17.70 -0.39
N ASP A 162 -5.37 17.09 0.22
CA ASP A 162 -3.96 17.14 -0.20
C ASP A 162 -3.71 16.64 -1.62
N ARG A 163 -4.55 15.71 -2.10
CA ARG A 163 -4.54 15.31 -3.51
C ARG A 163 -4.94 16.47 -4.42
N THR A 164 -5.90 17.28 -4.01
CA THR A 164 -6.54 18.33 -4.84
C THR A 164 -6.00 19.74 -4.61
N ASP A 165 -5.62 20.08 -3.39
CA ASP A 165 -5.13 21.40 -3.02
C ASP A 165 -3.65 21.49 -3.37
N GLY A 166 -3.38 22.20 -4.45
CA GLY A 166 -2.03 22.55 -4.83
C GLY A 166 -1.46 23.63 -3.94
N ASN A 167 -1.50 23.47 -2.61
CA ASN A 167 -0.91 24.43 -1.68
C ASN A 167 0.61 24.45 -1.91
N GLY A 168 1.02 25.39 -2.75
CA GLY A 168 2.35 25.49 -3.35
C GLY A 168 3.40 26.04 -2.39
N SER A 169 3.31 25.79 -1.09
CA SER A 169 4.33 26.20 -0.14
C SER A 169 5.46 25.19 0.04
N ALA A 170 5.25 23.89 -0.21
CA ALA A 170 6.33 23.02 -0.68
C ALA A 170 5.87 21.67 -1.32
N VAL A 171 6.52 21.40 -2.45
CA VAL A 171 6.60 20.14 -3.23
C VAL A 171 5.30 19.36 -3.56
N GLY A 172 4.58 19.80 -4.61
CA GLY A 172 3.89 18.90 -5.57
C GLY A 172 2.51 18.34 -5.20
N HIS A 173 1.65 18.20 -6.20
CA HIS A 173 0.35 17.49 -6.12
C HIS A 173 0.60 15.98 -5.91
N ALA A 174 -0.27 15.27 -5.18
CA ALA A 174 -0.27 13.81 -5.11
C ALA A 174 -0.82 13.14 -6.39
N PHE A 175 -0.60 13.78 -7.54
CA PHE A 175 -0.87 13.29 -8.88
C PHE A 175 0.45 13.09 -9.62
N GLY A 176 0.41 12.27 -10.67
CA GLY A 176 1.53 11.90 -11.50
C GLY A 176 1.73 10.39 -11.49
N MET A 177 2.35 9.86 -12.56
CA MET A 177 2.53 8.42 -12.76
C MET A 177 3.14 7.71 -11.55
N TRP A 178 4.09 8.35 -10.87
CA TRP A 178 4.82 7.79 -9.73
C TRP A 178 4.26 8.20 -8.37
N ASN A 179 3.34 9.17 -8.30
CA ASN A 179 2.89 9.77 -7.04
C ASN A 179 1.44 9.40 -6.74
N PHE A 180 0.60 9.27 -7.78
CA PHE A 180 -0.82 9.04 -7.58
C PHE A 180 -1.08 7.74 -6.83
N GLY A 181 -1.86 7.89 -5.78
CA GLY A 181 -2.22 6.87 -4.81
C GLY A 181 -1.37 6.82 -3.56
N ASP A 182 -0.31 7.63 -3.43
CA ASP A 182 0.32 7.85 -2.14
C ASP A 182 -0.30 9.05 -1.40
N SER A 183 0.14 9.25 -0.16
CA SER A 183 -0.09 10.47 0.62
C SER A 183 1.25 11.09 1.04
N LYS A 184 1.22 12.26 1.67
CA LYS A 184 2.41 12.88 2.26
C LYS A 184 2.36 12.73 3.77
N ILE A 185 3.54 12.62 4.38
CA ILE A 185 3.66 12.70 5.83
C ILE A 185 3.50 14.17 6.25
N ASP A 186 2.65 14.44 7.24
CA ASP A 186 2.47 15.77 7.87
C ASP A 186 3.66 16.13 8.78
N ALA A 187 4.85 16.16 8.20
CA ALA A 187 6.10 16.50 8.87
C ALA A 187 6.88 17.52 8.03
N PRO A 188 7.63 18.45 8.65
CA PRO A 188 8.34 19.53 7.96
C PRO A 188 9.43 19.06 6.97
N THR A 189 9.75 17.77 6.96
CA THR A 189 10.54 17.12 5.91
C THR A 189 9.60 16.36 4.98
N GLU A 190 8.96 17.09 4.08
CA GLU A 190 7.96 16.58 3.13
C GLU A 190 8.43 15.33 2.40
N SER A 191 7.85 14.20 2.76
CA SER A 191 8.09 12.91 2.12
C SER A 191 6.79 12.20 1.82
N TRP A 192 6.85 11.32 0.83
CA TRP A 192 5.79 10.35 0.55
C TRP A 192 5.61 9.38 1.72
N GLU A 193 4.37 9.00 2.02
CA GLU A 193 3.99 8.07 3.09
C GLU A 193 4.46 6.65 2.76
N ASN A 194 4.37 6.23 1.50
CA ASN A 194 4.82 4.92 1.03
C ASN A 194 4.18 3.74 1.79
N GLY A 195 2.93 3.91 2.21
CA GLY A 195 2.23 2.91 3.00
C GLY A 195 2.70 2.80 4.46
N ALA A 196 3.47 3.78 4.96
CA ALA A 196 3.63 3.96 6.40
C ALA A 196 2.25 4.03 7.09
N TRP A 197 2.17 3.55 8.33
CA TRP A 197 0.92 3.57 9.13
C TRP A 197 -0.26 2.76 8.57
N GLY A 198 -0.10 2.03 7.46
CA GLY A 198 -1.09 1.07 6.99
C GLY A 198 -2.38 1.69 6.44
N ALA A 199 -2.38 2.95 6.00
CA ALA A 199 -3.60 3.65 5.53
C ALA A 199 -4.41 2.86 4.48
N SER A 200 -3.73 2.15 3.58
CA SER A 200 -4.35 1.27 2.57
C SER A 200 -5.15 0.12 3.19
N HIS A 201 -4.57 -0.54 4.19
CA HIS A 201 -5.19 -1.66 4.90
C HIS A 201 -6.37 -1.16 5.76
N ALA A 202 -6.19 -0.05 6.47
CA ALA A 202 -7.25 0.58 7.25
C ALA A 202 -8.45 0.99 6.37
N ALA A 203 -8.19 1.56 5.19
CA ALA A 203 -9.25 1.94 4.25
C ALA A 203 -10.08 0.73 3.75
N PHE A 204 -9.46 -0.43 3.56
CA PHE A 204 -10.22 -1.67 3.28
C PHE A 204 -11.11 -2.07 4.45
N GLN A 205 -10.63 -1.96 5.69
CA GLN A 205 -11.45 -2.25 6.87
C GLN A 205 -12.61 -1.27 7.01
N TRP A 206 -12.39 0.03 6.83
CA TRP A 206 -13.46 1.04 6.88
C TRP A 206 -14.50 0.82 5.79
N PHE A 207 -14.09 0.41 4.58
CA PHE A 207 -15.03 -0.05 3.55
C PHE A 207 -15.82 -1.27 4.01
N ALA A 208 -15.14 -2.30 4.52
CA ALA A 208 -15.79 -3.52 4.99
C ALA A 208 -16.80 -3.27 6.12
N MET A 209 -16.49 -2.32 7.02
CA MET A 209 -17.36 -1.89 8.12
C MET A 209 -18.60 -1.12 7.63
N SER A 210 -18.45 -0.23 6.64
CA SER A 210 -19.46 0.78 6.30
C SER A 210 -20.21 0.53 5.00
N GLY A 211 -19.63 -0.24 4.08
CA GLY A 211 -20.06 -0.33 2.68
C GLY A 211 -19.87 0.97 1.88
N ASN A 212 -19.18 1.98 2.42
CA ASN A 212 -18.95 3.24 1.72
C ASN A 212 -17.84 3.06 0.67
N THR A 213 -18.23 3.11 -0.61
CA THR A 213 -17.37 2.88 -1.78
C THR A 213 -16.24 3.88 -1.93
N GLU A 214 -16.33 5.04 -1.30
CA GLU A 214 -15.24 6.02 -1.29
C GLU A 214 -14.00 5.49 -0.56
N PHE A 215 -14.19 4.72 0.51
CA PHE A 215 -13.08 4.06 1.20
C PHE A 215 -12.50 2.93 0.35
N LEU A 216 -13.33 2.23 -0.43
CA LEU A 216 -12.84 1.25 -1.39
C LEU A 216 -11.97 1.90 -2.48
N TYR A 217 -12.43 3.04 -3.03
CA TYR A 217 -11.64 3.79 -4.00
C TYR A 217 -10.30 4.25 -3.43
N LEU A 218 -10.30 4.77 -2.20
CA LEU A 218 -9.08 5.13 -1.48
C LEU A 218 -8.17 3.91 -1.33
N ALA A 219 -8.68 2.81 -0.76
CA ALA A 219 -7.95 1.60 -0.45
C ALA A 219 -7.30 0.97 -1.69
N GLU A 220 -8.03 0.85 -2.80
CA GLU A 220 -7.47 0.27 -4.01
C GLU A 220 -6.43 1.17 -4.66
N THR A 221 -6.68 2.49 -4.67
CA THR A 221 -5.75 3.45 -5.27
C THR A 221 -4.42 3.44 -4.53
N THR A 222 -4.47 3.39 -3.20
CA THR A 222 -3.25 3.34 -2.36
C THR A 222 -2.60 1.95 -2.39
N ALA A 223 -3.38 0.87 -2.40
CA ALA A 223 -2.83 -0.48 -2.54
C ALA A 223 -2.16 -0.71 -3.90
N ARG A 224 -2.71 -0.18 -5.01
CA ARG A 224 -2.06 -0.23 -6.33
C ARG A 224 -0.78 0.59 -6.36
N HIS A 225 -0.76 1.76 -5.72
CA HIS A 225 0.45 2.56 -5.59
C HIS A 225 1.53 1.79 -4.82
N PHE A 226 1.18 1.28 -3.64
CA PHE A 226 2.07 0.48 -2.82
C PHE A 226 2.63 -0.71 -3.59
N ARG A 227 1.75 -1.50 -4.21
CA ARG A 227 2.08 -2.67 -5.02
C ARG A 227 3.08 -2.37 -6.13
N ASP A 228 2.90 -1.26 -6.84
CA ASP A 228 3.64 -0.99 -8.07
C ASP A 228 4.91 -0.16 -7.83
N VAL A 229 4.82 0.85 -6.95
CA VAL A 229 5.83 1.90 -6.82
C VAL A 229 6.67 1.74 -5.56
N VAL A 230 6.05 1.31 -4.45
CA VAL A 230 6.75 1.15 -3.17
C VAL A 230 7.54 -0.16 -3.16
N VAL A 231 6.99 -1.21 -3.77
CA VAL A 231 7.64 -2.52 -3.92
C VAL A 231 8.75 -2.47 -4.99
N GLN A 232 9.97 -2.92 -4.68
CA GLN A 232 10.98 -3.17 -5.71
C GLN A 232 10.70 -4.51 -6.38
N HIS A 233 10.69 -4.55 -7.72
CA HIS A 233 10.35 -5.74 -8.51
C HIS A 233 11.54 -6.40 -9.24
N SER A 234 12.78 -6.04 -8.92
CA SER A 234 13.96 -6.69 -9.55
C SER A 234 14.07 -8.16 -9.14
N ASP A 235 14.88 -8.97 -9.82
CA ASP A 235 15.15 -10.35 -9.38
C ASP A 235 15.70 -10.36 -7.94
N ILE A 236 15.22 -11.27 -7.10
CA ILE A 236 15.73 -11.54 -5.75
C ILE A 236 17.26 -11.65 -5.78
N GLY A 237 17.85 -12.39 -6.72
CA GLY A 237 19.32 -12.52 -6.80
C GLY A 237 20.04 -11.17 -6.92
N THR A 238 19.44 -10.21 -7.62
CA THR A 238 19.93 -8.83 -7.72
C THR A 238 19.59 -7.95 -6.51
N ARG A 239 18.51 -8.26 -5.75
CA ARG A 239 18.17 -7.57 -4.49
C ARG A 239 19.16 -7.94 -3.36
N PHE A 240 19.70 -9.16 -3.38
CA PHE A 240 20.44 -9.76 -2.27
C PHE A 240 21.99 -9.73 -2.41
N ASP A 241 22.58 -8.86 -3.24
CA ASP A 241 24.06 -8.68 -3.26
C ASP A 241 24.56 -7.95 -1.99
N TYR A 242 24.59 -8.71 -0.89
CA TYR A 242 24.99 -8.32 0.45
C TYR A 242 26.39 -8.85 0.79
N THR A 243 27.31 -8.90 -0.17
CA THR A 243 28.72 -9.00 0.22
C THR A 243 29.04 -7.78 1.10
N GLU A 244 29.73 -7.89 2.24
CA GLU A 244 30.07 -6.70 3.05
C GLU A 244 30.83 -5.64 2.22
N SER A 245 31.54 -6.08 1.17
CA SER A 245 32.18 -5.25 0.15
C SER A 245 31.24 -4.67 -0.92
N GLY A 246 30.02 -5.19 -1.04
CA GLY A 246 28.97 -4.76 -1.97
C GLY A 246 27.74 -4.15 -1.29
N ASN A 247 27.69 -4.16 0.04
CA ASN A 247 26.60 -3.58 0.82
C ASN A 247 26.54 -2.07 0.56
N PRO A 248 25.51 -1.58 -0.15
CA PRO A 248 25.39 -0.16 -0.52
C PRO A 248 25.25 0.75 0.70
N ALA A 249 24.78 0.22 1.83
CA ALA A 249 24.65 0.93 3.10
C ALA A 249 26.00 1.27 3.74
N VAL A 250 27.07 0.54 3.39
CA VAL A 250 28.39 0.64 4.05
C VAL A 250 29.40 1.36 3.16
N SER A 251 29.16 1.51 1.86
CA SER A 251 30.14 2.11 0.94
C SER A 251 29.61 2.68 -0.37
N GLY A 252 28.48 3.39 -0.40
CA GLY A 252 28.06 4.18 -1.58
C GLY A 252 27.97 3.39 -2.91
N GLY A 253 27.76 2.06 -2.81
CA GLY A 253 27.83 1.11 -3.91
C GLY A 253 26.56 1.07 -4.78
N LYS A 254 26.72 0.47 -5.97
CA LYS A 254 25.78 0.49 -7.11
C LYS A 254 24.38 -0.12 -6.90
N ALA A 255 24.12 -0.80 -5.77
CA ALA A 255 22.77 -1.25 -5.43
C ALA A 255 21.84 -0.08 -4.99
N SER A 256 22.41 1.11 -4.74
CA SER A 256 21.70 2.35 -4.38
C SER A 256 20.74 2.92 -5.43
N GLN A 257 20.40 2.20 -6.50
CA GLN A 257 19.49 2.71 -7.54
C GLN A 257 18.39 1.76 -7.99
N LEU A 258 18.39 0.47 -7.63
CA LEU A 258 17.31 -0.44 -8.05
C LEU A 258 15.95 0.01 -7.50
N GLY A 259 14.88 -0.13 -8.30
CA GLY A 259 13.52 0.30 -7.95
C GLY A 259 13.27 1.82 -7.94
N LYS A 260 14.31 2.66 -7.96
CA LYS A 260 14.15 4.11 -7.81
C LYS A 260 13.54 4.78 -9.06
N THR A 261 13.09 6.02 -8.87
CA THR A 261 12.78 6.95 -9.98
C THR A 261 13.38 8.32 -9.69
N ARG A 262 13.67 9.14 -10.70
CA ARG A 262 14.22 10.50 -10.49
C ARG A 262 13.23 11.48 -9.83
N TYR A 263 11.95 11.12 -9.78
CA TYR A 263 10.91 11.90 -9.10
C TYR A 263 10.92 11.66 -7.59
N THR A 264 11.81 10.78 -7.13
CA THR A 264 11.97 10.38 -5.73
C THR A 264 13.46 10.43 -5.36
N PRO A 265 14.09 11.63 -5.47
CA PRO A 265 15.55 11.77 -5.48
C PRO A 265 16.22 11.52 -4.11
N ASN A 266 15.44 11.39 -3.04
CA ASN A 266 15.97 11.11 -1.71
C ASN A 266 16.01 9.60 -1.45
N ASN A 267 17.13 9.12 -0.91
CA ASN A 267 17.41 7.71 -0.62
C ASN A 267 16.49 7.05 0.44
N LYS A 268 15.38 7.69 0.81
CA LYS A 268 14.54 7.33 1.96
C LYS A 268 13.11 6.88 1.60
N GLN A 269 12.75 6.87 0.31
CA GLN A 269 11.33 7.03 -0.05
C GLN A 269 10.74 5.93 -0.94
N HIS A 270 11.46 4.96 -1.49
CA HIS A 270 10.82 3.81 -2.19
C HIS A 270 11.68 2.56 -1.98
N ASP A 271 11.66 2.06 -0.74
CA ASP A 271 12.73 1.20 -0.20
C ASP A 271 12.29 -0.22 0.14
N MET A 272 11.33 -0.81 -0.60
CA MET A 272 11.16 -2.27 -0.47
C MET A 272 12.29 -3.03 -1.17
N GLY A 273 13.47 -3.03 -0.57
CA GLY A 273 14.67 -3.73 -1.04
C GLY A 273 15.97 -2.95 -0.86
N ASN A 274 15.90 -1.69 -0.40
CA ASN A 274 17.07 -0.84 -0.25
C ASN A 274 17.22 -0.42 1.22
N TYR A 275 18.10 -1.13 1.93
CA TYR A 275 18.45 -0.88 3.33
C TYR A 275 19.25 0.44 3.42
N HIS A 276 18.58 1.58 3.58
CA HIS A 276 19.24 2.83 3.96
C HIS A 276 18.64 3.36 5.26
N ASP A 277 19.55 3.64 6.20
CA ASP A 277 19.32 4.01 7.61
C ASP A 277 18.70 2.88 8.45
N GLY A 278 19.55 2.23 9.26
CA GLY A 278 19.21 1.08 10.11
C GLY A 278 18.20 1.35 11.24
N GLU A 279 17.36 2.38 11.12
CA GLU A 279 16.33 2.73 12.08
C GLU A 279 15.10 3.28 11.31
N ASN A 280 13.92 2.66 11.49
CA ASN A 280 12.57 3.26 11.33
C ASN A 280 11.80 3.22 9.98
N HIS A 281 12.18 2.44 8.95
CA HIS A 281 11.42 2.47 7.66
C HIS A 281 10.82 1.15 7.20
N LEU A 282 10.69 0.16 8.10
CA LEU A 282 10.08 -1.13 7.73
C LEU A 282 8.57 -1.19 7.93
N ASP A 283 7.98 -0.13 8.49
CA ASP A 283 6.53 -0.01 8.67
C ASP A 283 5.78 -0.06 7.32
N VAL A 284 6.51 0.16 6.22
CA VAL A 284 6.05 -0.04 4.85
C VAL A 284 5.82 -1.52 4.48
N PHE A 285 6.33 -2.51 5.22
CA PHE A 285 6.14 -3.93 4.91
C PHE A 285 4.78 -4.48 5.36
N SER A 286 3.70 -3.72 5.26
CA SER A 286 2.35 -4.22 5.57
C SER A 286 1.77 -4.97 4.35
N GLY A 287 1.99 -6.29 4.30
CA GLY A 287 1.41 -7.15 3.24
C GLY A 287 -0.12 -7.23 3.26
N ALA A 288 -0.75 -6.79 4.36
CA ALA A 288 -2.18 -6.91 4.59
C ALA A 288 -3.03 -6.19 3.53
N ALA A 289 -2.62 -5.01 3.06
CA ALA A 289 -3.35 -4.28 2.02
C ALA A 289 -3.37 -5.04 0.68
N LEU A 290 -2.28 -5.73 0.33
CA LEU A 290 -2.21 -6.56 -0.88
C LEU A 290 -3.07 -7.82 -0.75
N ALA A 291 -3.09 -8.45 0.43
CA ALA A 291 -3.97 -9.58 0.70
C ALA A 291 -5.45 -9.19 0.59
N TYR A 292 -5.83 -8.05 1.18
CA TYR A 292 -7.20 -7.53 1.10
C TYR A 292 -7.60 -7.16 -0.31
N HIS A 293 -6.71 -6.51 -1.06
CA HIS A 293 -6.95 -6.21 -2.46
C HIS A 293 -7.20 -7.49 -3.26
N TRP A 294 -6.35 -8.51 -3.12
CA TRP A 294 -6.56 -9.82 -3.76
C TRP A 294 -7.88 -10.49 -3.36
N LEU A 295 -8.14 -10.61 -2.05
CA LEU A 295 -9.32 -11.31 -1.54
C LEU A 295 -10.64 -10.65 -1.96
N LEU A 296 -10.63 -9.31 -2.12
CA LEU A 296 -11.82 -8.55 -2.50
C LEU A 296 -12.01 -8.45 -4.02
N THR A 297 -10.93 -8.27 -4.79
CA THR A 297 -11.02 -7.95 -6.22
C THR A 297 -10.59 -9.08 -7.15
N GLY A 298 -9.85 -10.07 -6.64
CA GLY A 298 -9.20 -11.09 -7.46
C GLY A 298 -8.02 -10.54 -8.27
N ASP A 299 -7.41 -9.42 -7.88
CA ASP A 299 -6.23 -8.88 -8.54
C ASP A 299 -5.00 -9.78 -8.32
N ALA A 300 -4.73 -10.66 -9.28
CA ALA A 300 -3.66 -11.66 -9.19
C ALA A 300 -2.27 -11.04 -9.05
N LEU A 301 -2.08 -9.81 -9.52
CA LEU A 301 -0.82 -9.10 -9.40
C LEU A 301 -0.56 -8.69 -7.94
N SER A 302 -1.57 -8.29 -7.18
CA SER A 302 -1.44 -8.07 -5.73
C SER A 302 -1.02 -9.33 -4.98
N LEU A 303 -1.58 -10.49 -5.35
CA LEU A 303 -1.15 -11.77 -4.78
C LEU A 303 0.31 -12.10 -5.14
N GLN A 304 0.68 -11.89 -6.41
CA GLN A 304 2.05 -12.11 -6.88
C GLN A 304 3.05 -11.24 -6.11
N VAL A 305 2.77 -9.94 -6.00
CA VAL A 305 3.64 -8.97 -5.32
C VAL A 305 3.68 -9.24 -3.82
N LEU A 306 2.57 -9.64 -3.19
CA LEU A 306 2.58 -10.12 -1.80
C LEU A 306 3.51 -11.33 -1.63
N GLY A 307 3.54 -12.25 -2.60
CA GLY A 307 4.50 -13.34 -2.65
C GLY A 307 5.95 -12.88 -2.79
N GLU A 308 6.22 -11.79 -3.52
CA GLU A 308 7.54 -11.15 -3.56
C GLU A 308 7.92 -10.58 -2.19
N CYS A 309 7.01 -9.86 -1.52
CA CYS A 309 7.22 -9.35 -0.15
C CYS A 309 7.55 -10.49 0.81
N TYR A 310 6.75 -11.56 0.77
CA TYR A 310 6.92 -12.75 1.60
C TYR A 310 8.26 -13.44 1.34
N THR A 311 8.65 -13.60 0.07
CA THR A 311 9.92 -14.26 -0.28
C THR A 311 11.12 -13.42 0.16
N TYR A 312 11.06 -12.10 -0.03
CA TYR A 312 12.09 -11.17 0.44
C TYR A 312 12.24 -11.24 1.96
N LEU A 313 11.12 -11.18 2.68
CA LEU A 313 11.11 -11.30 4.13
C LEU A 313 11.69 -12.64 4.60
N ARG A 314 11.23 -13.75 4.03
CA ARG A 314 11.72 -15.09 4.39
C ARG A 314 13.23 -15.22 4.19
N ALA A 315 13.76 -14.69 3.09
CA ALA A 315 15.19 -14.74 2.80
C ALA A 315 16.03 -13.85 3.74
N THR A 316 15.59 -12.62 4.01
CA THR A 316 16.25 -11.74 4.99
C THR A 316 16.22 -12.35 6.39
N TRP A 317 15.08 -12.89 6.80
CA TRP A 317 14.90 -13.53 8.10
C TRP A 317 15.78 -14.74 8.32
N LYS A 318 15.84 -15.65 7.35
CA LYS A 318 16.71 -16.82 7.40
C LYS A 318 18.20 -16.41 7.56
N ARG A 319 18.59 -15.21 7.16
CA ARG A 319 19.94 -14.71 7.39
C ARG A 319 20.13 -14.11 8.78
N PHE A 320 19.14 -13.40 9.32
CA PHE A 320 19.28 -12.72 10.62
C PHE A 320 19.02 -13.62 11.83
N PHE A 321 18.09 -14.57 11.72
CA PHE A 321 17.62 -15.35 12.88
C PHE A 321 17.97 -16.85 12.84
N ASP A 322 18.42 -17.38 11.69
CA ASP A 322 18.90 -18.77 11.62
C ASP A 322 20.39 -18.85 12.01
N ALA A 323 20.63 -19.33 13.23
CA ALA A 323 21.98 -19.60 13.73
C ALA A 323 22.80 -20.52 12.80
N GLY A 324 22.13 -21.42 12.05
CA GLY A 324 22.76 -22.31 11.08
C GLY A 324 23.34 -21.60 9.84
N ASN A 325 22.91 -20.38 9.55
CA ASN A 325 23.44 -19.56 8.44
C ASN A 325 24.36 -18.43 8.93
N GLY A 326 24.88 -18.53 10.16
CA GLY A 326 25.66 -17.47 10.78
C GLY A 326 24.83 -16.25 11.19
N GLY A 327 23.50 -16.38 11.20
CA GLY A 327 22.61 -15.40 11.80
C GLY A 327 22.81 -15.40 13.30
N THR A 328 23.51 -14.41 13.82
CA THR A 328 23.49 -14.15 15.25
C THR A 328 22.34 -13.21 15.55
N ASP A 329 21.43 -13.67 16.41
CA ASP A 329 20.45 -12.81 17.09
C ASP A 329 21.20 -11.87 18.08
N SER A 330 22.13 -11.06 17.57
CA SER A 330 23.20 -10.46 18.37
C SER A 330 23.05 -8.97 18.67
N THR A 331 22.07 -8.25 18.14
CA THR A 331 21.96 -6.81 18.48
C THR A 331 20.51 -6.35 18.48
N MET A 332 20.09 -5.86 19.65
CA MET A 332 18.83 -5.20 19.98
C MET A 332 18.51 -3.92 19.17
N THR A 333 19.16 -3.70 18.02
CA THR A 333 19.10 -2.42 17.32
C THR A 333 17.87 -2.22 16.43
N CYS A 334 17.12 -3.27 16.07
CA CYS A 334 15.85 -3.10 15.34
C CYS A 334 14.84 -4.29 15.39
N PRO A 335 14.63 -5.07 16.46
CA PRO A 335 13.93 -6.36 16.33
C PRO A 335 12.39 -6.30 16.25
N THR A 336 11.71 -5.39 16.93
CA THR A 336 10.23 -5.42 17.06
C THR A 336 9.54 -5.27 15.73
N THR A 337 9.85 -4.19 15.03
CA THR A 337 9.21 -3.83 13.76
C THR A 337 9.48 -4.90 12.72
N TRP A 338 10.66 -5.52 12.71
CA TRP A 338 10.94 -6.69 11.88
C TRP A 338 10.05 -7.87 12.21
N LEU A 339 9.91 -8.23 13.49
CA LEU A 339 9.04 -9.31 13.95
C LEU A 339 7.57 -9.05 13.62
N SER A 340 7.07 -7.85 13.92
CA SER A 340 5.69 -7.44 13.66
C SER A 340 5.38 -7.42 12.17
N ASN A 341 6.20 -6.75 11.35
CA ASN A 341 6.00 -6.73 9.89
C ASN A 341 6.15 -8.12 9.28
N ALA A 342 7.06 -8.93 9.80
CA ALA A 342 7.18 -10.31 9.33
C ALA A 342 5.92 -11.12 9.58
N LEU A 343 5.34 -10.96 10.76
CA LEU A 343 4.12 -11.64 11.12
C LEU A 343 2.97 -11.14 10.24
N LEU A 344 2.85 -9.82 10.04
CA LEU A 344 1.85 -9.23 9.16
C LEU A 344 1.94 -9.78 7.73
N VAL A 345 3.13 -9.79 7.11
CA VAL A 345 3.31 -10.32 5.74
C VAL A 345 3.08 -11.83 5.69
N ALA A 346 3.60 -12.59 6.64
CA ALA A 346 3.45 -14.05 6.67
C ALA A 346 1.98 -14.45 6.81
N VAL A 347 1.26 -13.83 7.75
CA VAL A 347 -0.18 -14.06 7.96
C VAL A 347 -0.97 -13.58 6.74
N ALA A 348 -0.69 -12.39 6.20
CA ALA A 348 -1.38 -11.87 5.02
C ALA A 348 -1.20 -12.80 3.81
N TYR A 349 0.02 -13.31 3.58
CA TYR A 349 0.29 -14.25 2.51
C TYR A 349 -0.35 -15.62 2.76
N GLU A 350 -0.36 -16.11 4.01
CA GLU A 350 -1.04 -17.35 4.36
C GLU A 350 -2.57 -17.23 4.19
N MET A 351 -3.17 -16.11 4.57
CA MET A 351 -4.60 -15.83 4.31
C MET A 351 -4.90 -15.81 2.81
N ALA A 352 -4.02 -15.18 2.01
CA ALA A 352 -4.24 -14.98 0.59
C ALA A 352 -3.88 -16.21 -0.28
N ASN A 353 -2.90 -17.01 0.13
CA ASN A 353 -2.30 -18.08 -0.67
C ASN A 353 -2.08 -19.41 0.07
N GLY A 354 -2.47 -19.52 1.35
CA GLY A 354 -2.11 -20.67 2.21
C GLY A 354 -2.64 -22.02 1.75
N LEU A 355 -3.64 -22.05 0.86
CA LEU A 355 -4.12 -23.28 0.24
C LEU A 355 -3.17 -23.84 -0.84
N VAL A 356 -2.28 -22.99 -1.38
CA VAL A 356 -1.37 -23.34 -2.48
C VAL A 356 0.08 -23.43 -2.00
N ASP A 357 0.52 -22.54 -1.12
CA ASP A 357 1.87 -22.56 -0.53
C ASP A 357 1.86 -23.07 0.92
N SER A 358 2.09 -24.36 1.09
CA SER A 358 2.21 -25.00 2.41
C SER A 358 3.36 -24.45 3.27
N SER A 359 4.32 -23.71 2.71
CA SER A 359 5.41 -23.11 3.46
C SER A 359 5.00 -21.84 4.21
N ALA A 360 3.93 -21.15 3.78
CA ALA A 360 3.43 -19.94 4.43
C ALA A 360 3.08 -20.21 5.90
N ALA A 361 2.39 -21.31 6.15
CA ALA A 361 1.99 -21.73 7.49
C ALA A 361 3.18 -21.92 8.45
N GLY A 362 4.26 -22.54 7.97
CA GLY A 362 5.45 -22.76 8.79
C GLY A 362 6.21 -21.47 9.10
N MET A 363 6.21 -20.50 8.19
CA MET A 363 6.81 -19.18 8.43
C MET A 363 6.00 -18.40 9.46
N THR A 364 4.67 -18.38 9.35
CA THR A 364 3.79 -17.74 10.33
C THR A 364 4.01 -18.30 11.74
N ASP A 365 4.05 -19.63 11.89
CA ASP A 365 4.34 -20.27 13.18
C ASP A 365 5.71 -19.91 13.71
N TYR A 366 6.72 -19.92 12.85
CA TYR A 366 8.08 -19.58 13.24
C TYR A 366 8.16 -18.15 13.79
N VAL A 367 7.60 -17.18 13.06
CA VAL A 367 7.61 -15.76 13.46
C VAL A 367 6.84 -15.56 14.76
N PHE A 368 5.65 -16.15 14.89
CA PHE A 368 4.85 -16.07 16.11
C PHE A 368 5.60 -16.64 17.32
N ASN A 369 6.23 -17.82 17.17
CA ASN A 369 7.02 -18.43 18.24
C ASN A 369 8.25 -17.58 18.62
N ALA A 370 8.89 -16.91 17.65
CA ALA A 370 9.97 -15.97 17.92
C ALA A 370 9.49 -14.77 18.75
N ILE A 371 8.33 -14.19 18.41
CA ILE A 371 7.71 -13.11 19.20
C ILE A 371 7.35 -13.61 20.60
N SER A 372 6.66 -14.77 20.69
CA SER A 372 6.21 -15.36 21.95
C SER A 372 7.36 -15.68 22.90
N THR A 373 8.44 -16.27 22.37
CA THR A 373 9.66 -16.56 23.17
C THR A 373 10.24 -15.27 23.73
N ARG A 374 10.24 -14.19 22.95
CA ARG A 374 10.81 -12.92 23.40
C ARG A 374 9.92 -12.18 24.40
N GLN A 375 8.60 -12.14 24.19
CA GLN A 375 7.68 -11.59 25.20
C GLN A 375 7.69 -12.39 26.49
N THR A 376 7.95 -13.70 26.46
CA THR A 376 8.04 -14.48 27.72
C THR A 376 9.42 -14.43 28.38
N THR A 377 10.46 -13.91 27.71
CA THR A 377 11.81 -13.83 28.26
C THR A 377 12.01 -12.52 29.00
N VAL A 378 11.94 -12.58 30.33
CA VAL A 378 12.26 -11.44 31.20
C VAL A 378 13.74 -11.08 31.04
N THR A 379 14.02 -9.82 30.73
CA THR A 379 15.37 -9.28 30.70
C THR A 379 15.50 -8.11 31.66
N THR A 380 16.72 -7.68 31.98
CA THR A 380 16.91 -6.46 32.79
C THR A 380 16.31 -5.21 32.15
N ARG A 381 16.12 -5.21 30.82
CA ARG A 381 15.54 -4.10 30.04
C ARG A 381 14.03 -4.27 29.77
N ASP A 382 13.53 -5.50 29.82
CA ASP A 382 12.11 -5.83 29.80
C ASP A 382 11.77 -6.72 31.00
N PRO A 383 11.63 -6.12 32.20
CA PRO A 383 11.40 -6.89 33.43
C PRO A 383 10.03 -7.55 33.46
N ASN A 384 9.11 -7.15 32.58
CA ASN A 384 7.72 -7.62 32.56
C ASN A 384 7.40 -8.53 31.38
N GLY A 385 8.30 -8.70 30.40
CA GLY A 385 8.01 -9.50 29.21
C GLY A 385 6.98 -8.86 28.27
N VAL A 386 6.80 -7.55 28.36
CA VAL A 386 5.67 -6.85 27.70
C VAL A 386 6.04 -6.33 26.31
N GLY A 387 7.32 -6.32 25.94
CA GLY A 387 7.75 -5.83 24.64
C GLY A 387 9.26 -5.70 24.49
N PHE A 388 9.69 -5.17 23.37
CA PHE A 388 11.11 -5.01 23.11
C PHE A 388 11.55 -3.62 23.56
N ALA A 389 12.49 -3.57 24.50
CA ALA A 389 13.24 -2.36 24.75
C ALA A 389 14.22 -2.09 23.60
N ASP A 390 14.34 -0.83 23.18
CA ASP A 390 15.37 -0.38 22.25
C ASP A 390 16.79 -0.55 22.85
N ASN A 391 17.81 -0.17 22.08
CA ASN A 391 19.21 -0.23 22.53
C ASN A 391 19.49 0.53 23.83
N SER A 392 18.64 1.48 24.18
CA SER A 392 18.73 2.33 25.37
C SER A 392 17.87 1.81 26.54
N GLY A 393 17.11 0.73 26.36
CA GLY A 393 16.19 0.24 27.38
C GLY A 393 14.78 0.88 27.30
N ASN A 394 14.52 1.72 26.29
CA ASN A 394 13.25 2.43 26.17
C ASN A 394 12.29 1.67 25.25
N PHE A 395 11.03 1.65 25.61
CA PHE A 395 9.97 1.12 24.76
C PHE A 395 9.34 2.29 24.01
N LYS A 396 9.28 2.22 22.69
CA LYS A 396 8.48 3.17 21.93
C LYS A 396 7.08 2.62 21.82
N ALA A 397 6.11 3.39 22.30
CA ALA A 397 4.75 2.91 22.42
C ALA A 397 4.12 2.56 21.05
N TRP A 398 4.53 3.24 19.97
CA TRP A 398 4.15 2.87 18.60
C TRP A 398 4.66 1.48 18.17
N GLU A 399 5.85 1.05 18.60
CA GLU A 399 6.39 -0.29 18.25
C GLU A 399 5.57 -1.41 18.91
N ILE A 400 5.12 -1.18 20.15
CA ILE A 400 4.23 -2.10 20.84
C ILE A 400 2.86 -2.10 20.16
N GLY A 401 2.32 -0.93 19.78
CA GLY A 401 1.09 -0.85 18.98
C GLY A 401 1.16 -1.68 17.70
N HIS A 402 2.24 -1.54 16.95
CA HIS A 402 2.48 -2.30 15.70
C HIS A 402 2.60 -3.81 15.93
N LEU A 403 3.23 -4.21 17.04
CA LEU A 403 3.27 -5.63 17.44
C LEU A 403 1.89 -6.16 17.84
N MET A 404 1.10 -5.38 18.58
CA MET A 404 -0.24 -5.78 18.98
C MET A 404 -1.14 -5.94 17.76
N GLU A 405 -1.02 -5.04 16.78
CA GLU A 405 -1.70 -5.16 15.49
C GLU A 405 -1.31 -6.46 14.77
N ALA A 406 -0.01 -6.75 14.67
CA ALA A 406 0.47 -7.97 14.03
C ALA A 406 -0.03 -9.26 14.73
N LEU A 407 -0.09 -9.26 16.06
CA LEU A 407 -0.62 -10.38 16.85
C LEU A 407 -2.14 -10.52 16.70
N GLU A 408 -2.87 -9.40 16.65
CA GLU A 408 -4.32 -9.41 16.37
C GLU A 408 -4.59 -9.92 14.94
N TYR A 409 -3.76 -9.53 13.96
CA TYR A 409 -3.83 -10.06 12.60
C TYR A 409 -3.60 -11.58 12.56
N PHE A 410 -2.59 -12.08 13.28
CA PHE A 410 -2.35 -13.52 13.45
C PHE A 410 -3.55 -14.24 14.09
N ARG A 411 -4.15 -13.64 15.12
CA ARG A 411 -5.30 -14.19 15.84
C ARG A 411 -6.51 -14.41 14.93
N TRP A 412 -6.67 -13.62 13.87
CA TRP A 412 -7.75 -13.80 12.89
C TRP A 412 -7.60 -15.08 12.09
N LEU A 413 -6.35 -15.47 11.79
CA LEU A 413 -6.06 -16.67 11.03
C LEU A 413 -5.97 -17.91 11.93
N ARG A 414 -5.39 -17.77 13.13
CA ARG A 414 -5.04 -18.90 13.98
C ARG A 414 -5.54 -18.71 15.41
N THR A 415 -6.08 -19.81 15.96
CA THR A 415 -6.43 -19.87 17.37
C THR A 415 -5.21 -20.28 18.20
N SER A 416 -4.82 -19.45 19.16
CA SER A 416 -3.73 -19.74 20.11
C SER A 416 -4.05 -19.08 21.43
N THR A 417 -4.11 -19.82 22.53
CA THR A 417 -4.32 -19.22 23.86
C THR A 417 -3.18 -18.29 24.26
N GLY A 418 -1.99 -18.45 23.67
CA GLY A 418 -0.85 -17.57 23.92
C GLY A 418 -1.04 -16.17 23.34
N VAL A 419 -1.71 -16.04 22.19
CA VAL A 419 -1.84 -14.74 21.51
C VAL A 419 -2.74 -13.77 22.29
N ASP A 420 -3.84 -14.26 22.88
CA ASP A 420 -4.74 -13.43 23.68
C ASP A 420 -4.02 -12.84 24.90
N VAL A 421 -3.22 -13.65 25.61
CA VAL A 421 -2.43 -13.22 26.77
C VAL A 421 -1.38 -12.18 26.36
N MET A 422 -0.73 -12.39 25.23
CA MET A 422 0.27 -11.46 24.68
C MET A 422 -0.34 -10.11 24.29
N ILE A 423 -1.51 -10.13 23.63
CA ILE A 423 -2.25 -8.92 23.27
C ILE A 423 -2.72 -8.19 24.53
N GLU A 424 -3.31 -8.90 25.50
CA GLU A 424 -3.77 -8.31 26.75
C GLU A 424 -2.60 -7.65 27.52
N ALA A 425 -1.45 -8.32 27.61
CA ALA A 425 -0.27 -7.77 28.28
C ALA A 425 0.24 -6.49 27.60
N GLY A 426 0.38 -6.49 26.27
CA GLY A 426 0.83 -5.30 25.53
C GLY A 426 -0.17 -4.15 25.58
N MET A 427 -1.48 -4.44 25.47
CA MET A 427 -2.53 -3.41 25.60
C MET A 427 -2.61 -2.83 27.01
N ASN A 428 -2.47 -3.65 28.05
CA ASN A 428 -2.40 -3.16 29.44
C ASN A 428 -1.16 -2.27 29.66
N TRP A 429 -0.04 -2.56 29.00
CA TRP A 429 1.14 -1.71 29.05
C TRP A 429 0.90 -0.36 28.35
N LEU A 430 0.26 -0.37 27.17
CA LEU A 430 -0.09 0.83 26.39
C LEU A 430 -1.08 1.72 27.12
N LEU A 431 -2.16 1.14 27.63
CA LEU A 431 -3.29 1.85 28.23
C LEU A 431 -3.13 2.10 29.74
N GLY A 432 -2.18 1.42 30.38
CA GLY A 432 -1.93 1.48 31.82
C GLY A 432 -0.79 2.44 32.15
N THR A 433 0.37 1.88 32.50
CA THR A 433 1.52 2.61 33.07
C THR A 433 2.13 3.68 32.15
N ASN A 434 1.77 3.70 30.87
CA ASN A 434 2.31 4.62 29.87
C ASN A 434 1.24 5.40 29.09
N ALA A 435 -0.01 5.44 29.58
CA ALA A 435 -1.09 6.16 28.91
C ALA A 435 -0.77 7.66 28.69
N ASP A 436 0.06 8.25 29.57
CA ASP A 436 0.48 9.66 29.53
C ASP A 436 1.78 9.92 28.74
N VAL A 437 2.35 8.89 28.08
CA VAL A 437 3.59 9.01 27.28
C VAL A 437 3.31 9.38 25.81
N TYR A 438 2.03 9.49 25.44
CA TYR A 438 1.54 9.85 24.11
C TYR A 438 1.24 11.34 23.96
#